data_AF-A0A7C1E1N9-F1
#
_entry.id   AF-A0A7C1E1N9-F1
#
_cell.length_a   1.000
_cell.length_b   1.000
_cell.length_c   1.000
_cell.angle_alpha   90.00
_cell.angle_beta   90.00
_cell.angle_gamma   90.00
#
_symmetry.space_group_name_H-M   'P 1'
#
loop_
_entity.id
_entity.type
_entity.pdbx_description
1 polymer ?
#
loop_
_entity_poly.entity_id
_entity_poly.type
_entity_poly.pdbx_seq_one_letter_code
_entity_poly.pdbx_strand_id
1 'polypeptide(L)'
;MEALDDASFFNARHRKLEIGQILPIIEGEQMNVIKRQRDRITEISLFVSLLSVALIVALVIILISFRRLNKARLAIRESNDKLTEANKIKDEYIAYFFNQNSEYIEKLESLQKWVRRKVVAKQFEGLKKIPQNLNVQNERRALYERFDKIFLKLFPNFVEEFNSLLKPEEQIRLKDDQVLNTDLRIYALIRLGIHDNEKIASFLDYSVNTIYTYKTKIKGKASCPSDQFTQKVMEIRSI
;
A
#
# COMPACT_ATOMS: atom_id res chain seq x y z
N MET A 1 77.78 -78.82 -41.40
CA MET A 1 77.58 -77.36 -41.38
C MET A 1 76.13 -76.98 -41.68
N GLU A 2 75.41 -77.75 -42.52
CA GLU A 2 73.96 -77.56 -42.79
C GLU A 2 73.04 -77.59 -41.55
N ALA A 3 73.22 -78.53 -40.62
CA ALA A 3 72.33 -78.64 -39.46
C ALA A 3 72.40 -77.45 -38.47
N LEU A 4 73.52 -76.73 -38.43
CA LEU A 4 73.70 -75.58 -37.53
C LEU A 4 73.09 -74.30 -38.12
N ASP A 5 73.20 -74.16 -39.45
CA ASP A 5 72.64 -73.03 -40.18
C ASP A 5 71.11 -73.11 -40.19
N ASP A 6 70.56 -74.32 -40.40
CA ASP A 6 69.13 -74.60 -40.30
C ASP A 6 68.62 -74.34 -38.87
N ALA A 7 69.30 -74.85 -37.84
CA ALA A 7 68.93 -74.58 -36.44
C ALA A 7 68.95 -73.07 -36.10
N SER A 8 69.90 -72.31 -36.66
CA SER A 8 69.97 -70.85 -36.46
C SER A 8 68.87 -70.10 -37.21
N PHE A 9 68.52 -70.53 -38.42
CA PHE A 9 67.46 -69.97 -39.25
C PHE A 9 66.08 -70.21 -38.62
N PHE A 10 65.83 -71.43 -38.14
CA PHE A 10 64.60 -71.75 -37.41
C PHE A 10 64.50 -70.96 -36.09
N ASN A 11 65.59 -70.82 -35.33
CA ASN A 11 65.60 -70.04 -34.08
C ASN A 11 65.39 -68.53 -34.31
N ALA A 12 65.97 -67.96 -35.37
CA ALA A 12 65.75 -66.56 -35.76
C ALA A 12 64.31 -66.32 -36.23
N ARG A 13 63.72 -67.26 -36.96
CA ARG A 13 62.31 -67.22 -37.40
C ARG A 13 61.35 -67.41 -36.22
N HIS A 14 61.68 -68.26 -35.25
CA HIS A 14 60.90 -68.45 -34.02
C HIS A 14 60.82 -67.17 -33.20
N ARG A 15 61.96 -66.50 -32.96
CA ARG A 15 62.00 -65.19 -32.28
C ARG A 15 61.26 -64.08 -33.04
N LYS A 16 61.34 -64.08 -34.38
CA LYS A 16 60.60 -63.12 -35.20
C LYS A 16 59.09 -63.34 -35.15
N LEU A 17 58.64 -64.60 -35.04
CA LEU A 17 57.23 -64.97 -34.86
C LEU A 17 56.73 -64.64 -33.44
N GLU A 18 57.54 -64.84 -32.40
CA GLU A 18 57.22 -64.46 -31.02
C GLU A 18 57.10 -62.93 -30.86
N ILE A 19 58.04 -62.16 -31.43
CA ILE A 19 57.98 -60.69 -31.40
C ILE A 19 56.79 -60.17 -32.23
N GLY A 20 56.49 -60.79 -33.37
CA GLY A 20 55.34 -60.45 -34.21
C GLY A 20 53.98 -60.73 -33.56
N GLN A 21 53.92 -61.62 -32.57
CA GLN A 21 52.70 -61.93 -31.80
C GLN A 21 52.57 -61.12 -30.51
N ILE A 22 53.67 -60.62 -29.93
CA ILE A 22 53.68 -59.85 -28.69
C ILE A 22 53.49 -58.34 -28.94
N LEU A 23 53.98 -57.79 -30.06
CA LEU A 23 53.80 -56.37 -30.41
C LEU A 23 52.31 -55.92 -30.44
N PRO A 24 51.39 -56.68 -31.09
CA PRO A 24 49.97 -56.33 -31.12
C PRO A 24 49.29 -56.44 -29.75
N ILE A 25 49.83 -57.27 -28.83
CA ILE A 25 49.32 -57.44 -27.46
C ILE A 25 49.76 -56.25 -26.60
N ILE A 26 51.00 -55.76 -26.74
CA ILE A 26 51.48 -54.57 -26.04
C ILE A 26 50.78 -53.31 -26.58
N GLU A 27 50.62 -53.17 -27.89
CA GLU A 27 49.87 -52.07 -28.51
C GLU A 27 48.39 -52.14 -28.14
N GLY A 28 47.79 -53.34 -28.06
CA GLY A 28 46.42 -53.55 -27.63
C GLY A 28 46.18 -53.21 -26.15
N GLU A 29 47.09 -53.61 -25.26
CA GLU A 29 47.05 -53.25 -23.83
C GLU A 29 47.27 -51.74 -23.63
N GLN A 30 48.23 -51.12 -24.32
CA GLN A 30 48.42 -49.66 -24.30
C GLN A 30 47.22 -48.93 -24.89
N MET A 31 46.65 -49.42 -25.99
CA MET A 31 45.45 -48.87 -26.62
C MET A 31 44.24 -48.99 -25.68
N ASN A 32 44.10 -50.09 -24.93
CA ASN A 32 43.04 -50.26 -23.95
C ASN A 32 43.23 -49.35 -22.73
N VAL A 33 44.47 -49.15 -22.27
CA VAL A 33 44.80 -48.19 -21.21
C VAL A 33 44.51 -46.76 -21.66
N ILE A 34 44.89 -46.38 -22.89
CA ILE A 34 44.63 -45.06 -23.48
C ILE A 34 43.12 -44.84 -23.68
N LYS A 35 42.38 -45.86 -24.15
CA LYS A 35 40.91 -45.81 -24.28
C LYS A 35 40.24 -45.62 -22.92
N ARG A 36 40.57 -46.43 -21.91
CA ARG A 36 40.05 -46.28 -20.54
C ARG A 36 40.38 -44.92 -19.94
N GLN A 37 41.57 -44.38 -20.19
CA GLN A 37 41.94 -43.03 -19.77
C GLN A 37 41.09 -41.96 -20.47
N ARG A 38 40.89 -42.06 -21.80
CA ARG A 38 40.03 -41.15 -22.56
C ARG A 38 38.56 -41.21 -22.11
N ASP A 39 38.02 -42.40 -21.88
CA ASP A 39 36.64 -42.59 -21.42
C ASP A 39 36.44 -41.96 -20.03
N ARG A 40 37.37 -42.18 -19.11
CA ARG A 40 37.34 -41.57 -17.77
C ARG A 40 37.43 -40.05 -17.81
N ILE A 41 38.28 -39.48 -18.67
CA ILE A 41 38.38 -38.03 -18.87
C ILE A 41 37.08 -37.48 -19.46
N THR A 42 36.45 -38.20 -20.39
CA THR A 42 35.19 -37.79 -21.02
C THR A 42 34.03 -37.81 -20.01
N GLU A 43 33.93 -38.86 -19.19
CA GLU A 43 32.93 -38.96 -18.12
C GLU A 43 33.07 -37.84 -17.09
N ILE A 44 34.30 -37.56 -16.63
CA ILE A 44 34.60 -36.44 -15.74
C ILE A 44 34.25 -35.10 -16.41
N SER A 45 34.61 -34.91 -17.68
CA SER A 45 34.30 -33.69 -18.43
C SER A 45 32.79 -33.45 -18.56
N LEU A 46 31.99 -34.50 -18.79
CA LEU A 46 30.54 -34.42 -18.82
C LEU A 46 29.97 -34.02 -17.46
N PHE A 47 30.46 -34.63 -16.38
CA PHE A 47 30.04 -34.30 -15.01
C PHE A 47 30.38 -32.85 -14.64
N VAL A 48 31.59 -32.38 -14.96
CA VAL A 48 32.02 -30.99 -14.75
C VAL A 48 31.17 -30.01 -15.56
N SER A 49 30.85 -30.35 -16.81
CA SER A 49 29.98 -29.51 -17.65
C SER A 49 28.57 -29.41 -17.07
N LEU A 50 28.00 -30.53 -16.61
CA LEU A 50 26.70 -30.55 -15.95
C LEU A 50 26.69 -29.69 -14.68
N LEU A 51 27.71 -29.81 -13.83
CA LEU A 51 27.86 -28.97 -12.63
C LEU A 51 28.01 -27.49 -12.99
N SER A 52 28.76 -27.18 -14.05
CA SER A 52 28.94 -25.80 -14.51
C SER A 52 27.62 -25.18 -14.97
N VAL A 53 26.80 -25.92 -15.72
CA VAL A 53 25.46 -25.48 -16.12
C VAL A 53 24.57 -25.30 -14.90
N ALA A 54 24.58 -26.22 -13.95
CA ALA A 54 23.82 -26.11 -12.70
C ALA A 54 24.19 -24.85 -11.91
N LEU A 55 25.48 -24.51 -11.83
CA LEU A 55 25.96 -23.28 -11.20
C LEU A 55 25.47 -22.02 -11.92
N ILE A 56 25.51 -22.01 -13.26
CA ILE A 56 24.99 -20.88 -14.05
C ILE A 56 23.49 -20.71 -13.81
N VAL A 57 22.71 -21.79 -13.82
CA VAL A 57 21.27 -21.75 -13.54
C VAL A 57 21.02 -21.23 -12.12
N ALA A 58 21.76 -21.70 -11.12
CA ALA A 58 21.64 -21.22 -9.74
C ALA A 58 21.96 -19.71 -9.64
N LEU A 59 23.03 -19.24 -10.30
CA LEU A 59 23.37 -17.81 -10.37
C LEU A 59 22.25 -16.99 -11.00
N VAL A 60 21.68 -17.45 -12.12
CA VAL A 60 20.55 -16.77 -12.79
C VAL A 60 19.34 -16.69 -11.85
N ILE A 61 18.99 -17.78 -11.15
CA ILE A 61 17.89 -17.80 -10.18
C ILE A 61 18.16 -16.81 -9.04
N ILE A 62 19.38 -16.77 -8.50
CA ILE A 62 19.77 -15.84 -7.43
C ILE A 62 19.60 -14.38 -7.89
N LEU A 63 20.08 -14.04 -9.09
CA LEU A 63 19.96 -12.68 -9.63
C LEU A 63 18.50 -12.26 -9.83
N ILE A 64 17.66 -13.15 -10.35
CA ILE A 64 16.22 -12.89 -10.52
C ILE A 64 15.55 -12.73 -9.14
N SER A 65 15.86 -13.62 -8.19
CA SER A 65 15.31 -13.60 -6.83
C SER A 65 15.69 -12.31 -6.11
N PHE A 66 16.93 -11.85 -6.23
CA PHE A 66 17.41 -10.61 -5.64
C PHE A 66 16.67 -9.39 -6.22
N ARG A 67 16.47 -9.35 -7.54
CA ARG A 67 15.65 -8.30 -8.19
C ARG A 67 14.21 -8.30 -7.70
N ARG A 68 13.58 -9.48 -7.56
CA ARG A 68 12.22 -9.62 -7.04
C ARG A 68 12.12 -9.16 -5.58
N LEU A 69 13.08 -9.56 -4.74
CA LEU A 69 13.17 -9.16 -3.34
C LEU A 69 13.30 -7.65 -3.19
N ASN A 70 14.15 -7.00 -4.00
CA ASN A 70 14.30 -5.54 -3.93
C ASN A 70 13.03 -4.80 -4.35
N LYS A 71 12.34 -5.26 -5.41
CA LYS A 71 11.04 -4.68 -5.80
C LYS A 71 9.98 -4.85 -4.70
N ALA A 72 9.88 -6.04 -4.11
CA ALA A 72 8.95 -6.29 -3.01
C ALA A 72 9.28 -5.44 -1.77
N ARG A 73 10.56 -5.31 -1.41
CA ARG A 73 11.02 -4.44 -0.31
C ARG A 73 10.66 -2.98 -0.56
N LEU A 74 10.85 -2.48 -1.78
CA LEU A 74 10.49 -1.10 -2.12
C LEU A 74 8.99 -0.86 -1.99
N ALA A 75 8.16 -1.76 -2.53
CA ALA A 75 6.70 -1.67 -2.41
C ALA A 75 6.21 -1.76 -0.95
N ILE A 76 6.79 -2.65 -0.14
CA ILE A 76 6.49 -2.73 1.30
C ILE A 76 6.88 -1.44 2.01
N ARG A 77 8.05 -0.88 1.69
CA ARG A 77 8.52 0.39 2.27
C ARG A 77 7.58 1.53 1.93
N GLU A 78 7.21 1.70 0.66
CA GLU A 78 6.25 2.73 0.24
C GLU A 78 4.89 2.56 0.94
N SER A 79 4.40 1.32 1.08
CA SER A 79 3.16 1.05 1.80
C SER A 79 3.28 1.37 3.29
N ASN A 80 4.41 1.03 3.92
CA ASN A 80 4.66 1.34 5.33
C ASN A 80 4.79 2.85 5.56
N ASP A 81 5.44 3.57 4.66
CA ASP A 81 5.60 5.03 4.75
C ASP A 81 4.21 5.70 4.69
N LYS A 82 3.36 5.30 3.73
CA LYS A 82 1.95 5.76 3.66
C LYS A 82 1.15 5.41 4.92
N LEU A 83 1.29 4.18 5.41
CA LEU A 83 0.58 3.74 6.61
C LEU A 83 1.05 4.51 7.85
N THR A 84 2.35 4.82 7.95
CA THR A 84 2.93 5.61 9.03
C THR A 84 2.41 7.04 8.99
N GLU A 85 2.30 7.64 7.79
CA GLU A 85 1.72 8.97 7.62
C GLU A 85 0.24 9.00 7.99
N ALA A 86 -0.54 8.02 7.54
CA ALA A 86 -1.95 7.87 7.93
C ALA A 86 -2.11 7.69 9.46
N ASN A 87 -1.24 6.90 10.09
CA ASN A 87 -1.24 6.73 11.54
C ASN A 87 -0.87 8.03 12.27
N LYS A 88 0.12 8.78 11.78
CA LYS A 88 0.48 10.07 12.37
C LYS A 88 -0.69 11.06 12.32
N ILE A 89 -1.39 11.13 11.19
CA ILE A 89 -2.58 11.95 11.03
C ILE A 89 -3.66 11.52 12.05
N LYS A 90 -3.88 10.21 12.21
CA LYS A 90 -4.82 9.66 13.20
C LYS A 90 -4.42 10.03 14.64
N ASP A 91 -3.16 9.92 15.00
CA ASP A 91 -2.67 10.25 16.34
C ASP A 91 -2.81 11.75 16.64
N GLU A 92 -2.51 12.62 15.67
CA GLU A 92 -2.78 14.06 15.75
C GLU A 92 -4.27 14.34 16.01
N TYR A 93 -5.18 13.59 15.38
CA TYR A 93 -6.62 13.73 15.62
C TYR A 93 -7.06 13.25 16.98
N ILE A 94 -6.49 12.15 17.49
CA ILE A 94 -6.82 11.66 18.83
C ILE A 94 -6.41 12.72 19.87
N ALA A 95 -5.18 13.26 19.76
CA ALA A 95 -4.72 14.33 20.64
C ALA A 95 -5.62 15.57 20.53
N TYR A 96 -5.95 15.96 19.30
CA TYR A 96 -6.85 17.07 19.04
C TYR A 96 -8.24 16.86 19.66
N PHE A 97 -8.83 15.67 19.52
CA PHE A 97 -10.13 15.31 20.09
C PHE A 97 -10.14 15.45 21.61
N PHE A 98 -9.12 14.95 22.30
CA PHE A 98 -9.02 15.11 23.76
C PHE A 98 -8.85 16.57 24.19
N ASN A 99 -8.06 17.37 23.46
CA ASN A 99 -7.95 18.80 23.73
C ASN A 99 -9.29 19.53 23.58
N GLN A 100 -10.05 19.23 22.51
CA GLN A 100 -11.38 19.83 22.31
C GLN A 100 -12.40 19.39 23.37
N ASN A 101 -12.34 18.14 23.83
CA ASN A 101 -13.18 17.69 24.94
C ASN A 101 -12.82 18.41 26.24
N SER A 102 -11.52 18.64 26.51
CA SER A 102 -11.09 19.41 27.68
C SER A 102 -11.63 20.84 27.63
N GLU A 103 -11.49 21.53 26.49
CA GLU A 103 -12.05 22.88 26.29
C GLU A 103 -13.57 22.89 26.49
N TYR A 104 -14.28 21.84 26.05
CA TYR A 104 -15.72 21.74 26.24
C TYR A 104 -16.10 21.54 27.72
N ILE A 105 -15.37 20.68 28.45
CA ILE A 105 -15.53 20.49 29.89
C ILE A 105 -15.31 21.82 30.64
N GLU A 106 -14.28 22.58 30.28
CA GLU A 106 -14.01 23.90 30.86
C GLU A 106 -15.15 24.89 30.60
N LYS A 107 -15.71 24.90 29.38
CA LYS A 107 -16.89 25.74 29.05
C LYS A 107 -18.12 25.34 29.86
N LEU A 108 -18.37 24.05 30.05
CA LEU A 108 -19.45 23.56 30.92
C LEU A 108 -19.24 23.98 32.36
N GLU A 109 -18.02 23.86 32.89
CA GLU A 109 -17.70 24.30 34.25
C GLU A 109 -17.88 25.83 34.40
N SER A 110 -17.45 26.61 33.40
CA SER A 110 -17.65 28.06 33.36
C SER A 110 -19.15 28.41 33.35
N LEU A 111 -19.97 27.71 32.56
CA LEU A 111 -21.42 27.89 32.53
C LEU A 111 -22.03 27.57 33.90
N GLN A 112 -21.69 26.42 34.51
CA GLN A 112 -22.18 26.03 35.84
C GLN A 112 -21.82 27.08 36.90
N LYS A 113 -20.55 27.55 36.92
CA LYS A 113 -20.08 28.61 37.82
C LYS A 113 -20.85 29.92 37.59
N TRP A 114 -21.07 30.31 36.34
CA TRP A 114 -21.80 31.54 35.99
C TRP A 114 -23.27 31.48 36.43
N VAL A 115 -23.98 30.38 36.12
CA VAL A 115 -25.37 30.17 36.54
C VAL A 115 -25.45 30.20 38.07
N ARG A 116 -24.59 29.44 38.77
CA ARG A 116 -24.57 29.39 40.23
C ARG A 116 -24.37 30.77 40.85
N ARG A 117 -23.44 31.58 40.34
CA ARG A 117 -23.21 32.96 40.81
C ARG A 117 -24.45 33.82 40.65
N LYS A 118 -25.13 33.75 39.50
CA LYS A 118 -26.36 34.52 39.24
C LYS A 118 -27.52 34.10 40.14
N VAL A 119 -27.69 32.80 40.36
CA VAL A 119 -28.75 32.26 41.24
C VAL A 119 -28.52 32.65 42.70
N VAL A 120 -27.30 32.44 43.23
CA VAL A 120 -26.97 32.79 44.63
C VAL A 120 -27.14 34.29 44.88
N ALA A 121 -26.75 35.13 43.92
CA ALA A 121 -26.92 36.58 44.00
C ALA A 121 -28.36 37.06 43.71
N LYS A 122 -29.31 36.15 43.45
CA LYS A 122 -30.70 36.45 43.03
C LYS A 122 -30.80 37.35 41.78
N GLN A 123 -29.77 37.33 40.93
CA GLN A 123 -29.67 38.12 39.70
C GLN A 123 -30.27 37.38 38.50
N PHE A 124 -31.55 37.03 38.58
CA PHE A 124 -32.22 36.21 37.55
C PHE A 124 -32.31 36.89 36.19
N GLU A 125 -32.55 38.21 36.15
CA GLU A 125 -32.54 38.98 34.90
C GLU A 125 -31.19 38.88 34.16
N GLY A 126 -30.10 38.73 34.91
CA GLY A 126 -28.77 38.53 34.33
C GLY A 126 -28.62 37.21 33.56
N LEU A 127 -29.46 36.20 33.82
CA LEU A 127 -29.43 34.92 33.11
C LEU A 127 -29.84 35.05 31.64
N LYS A 128 -30.54 36.14 31.26
CA LYS A 128 -30.90 36.42 29.86
C LYS A 128 -29.70 36.83 29.00
N LYS A 129 -28.61 37.29 29.62
CA LYS A 129 -27.40 37.78 28.92
C LYS A 129 -26.27 36.78 29.04
N ILE A 130 -26.34 35.71 28.23
CA ILE A 130 -25.31 34.68 28.18
C ILE A 130 -23.97 35.31 27.74
N PRO A 131 -22.86 35.05 28.44
CA PRO A 131 -21.53 35.48 28.04
C PRO A 131 -21.17 35.04 26.63
N GLN A 132 -20.43 35.87 25.88
CA GLN A 132 -20.10 35.60 24.48
C GLN A 132 -19.25 34.32 24.29
N ASN A 133 -18.42 33.97 25.27
CA ASN A 133 -17.64 32.72 25.29
C ASN A 133 -18.48 31.46 25.54
N LEU A 134 -19.78 31.61 25.83
CA LEU A 134 -20.76 30.53 26.00
C LEU A 134 -21.84 30.59 24.90
N ASN A 135 -21.61 31.37 23.84
CA ASN A 135 -22.55 31.55 22.75
C ASN A 135 -22.56 30.33 21.81
N VAL A 136 -23.69 29.64 21.72
CA VAL A 136 -23.88 28.43 20.91
C VAL A 136 -23.60 28.65 19.42
N GLN A 137 -23.90 29.83 18.87
CA GLN A 137 -23.65 30.13 17.46
C GLN A 137 -22.15 30.24 17.15
N ASN A 138 -21.37 30.78 18.09
CA ASN A 138 -19.91 30.80 17.97
C ASN A 138 -19.34 29.38 18.06
N GLU A 139 -19.83 28.55 18.99
CA GLU A 139 -19.43 27.14 19.09
C GLU A 139 -19.79 26.35 17.83
N ARG A 140 -20.95 26.63 17.23
CA ARG A 140 -21.39 26.00 15.98
C ARG A 140 -20.47 26.37 14.81
N ARG A 141 -20.10 27.65 14.68
CA ARG A 141 -19.15 28.09 13.65
C ARG A 141 -17.79 27.43 13.83
N ALA A 142 -17.28 27.43 15.06
CA ALA A 142 -16.03 26.77 15.38
C ALA A 142 -16.10 25.25 15.11
N LEU A 143 -17.23 24.58 15.39
CA LEU A 143 -17.44 23.18 15.02
C LEU A 143 -17.27 22.96 13.50
N TYR A 144 -17.88 23.81 12.66
CA TYR A 144 -17.75 23.68 11.20
C TYR A 144 -16.33 23.92 10.70
N GLU A 145 -15.66 24.96 11.18
CA GLU A 145 -14.27 25.24 10.80
C GLU A 145 -13.33 24.06 11.15
N ARG A 146 -13.53 23.50 12.34
CA ARG A 146 -12.78 22.32 12.79
C ARG A 146 -13.10 21.09 11.95
N PHE A 147 -14.37 20.84 11.68
CA PHE A 147 -14.82 19.75 10.84
C PHE A 147 -14.22 19.84 9.44
N ASP A 148 -14.36 20.99 8.77
CA ASP A 148 -13.88 21.19 7.41
C ASP A 148 -12.37 20.97 7.32
N LYS A 149 -11.60 21.50 8.29
CA LYS A 149 -10.14 21.36 8.36
C LYS A 149 -9.70 19.90 8.54
N ILE A 150 -10.33 19.19 9.47
CA ILE A 150 -10.03 17.78 9.77
C ILE A 150 -10.41 16.91 8.57
N PHE A 151 -11.59 17.14 8.02
CA PHE A 151 -12.11 16.37 6.90
C PHE A 151 -11.22 16.52 5.66
N LEU A 152 -10.83 17.74 5.29
CA LEU A 152 -9.97 17.97 4.13
C LEU A 152 -8.53 17.49 4.32
N LYS A 153 -8.03 17.43 5.56
CA LYS A 153 -6.75 16.75 5.83
C LYS A 153 -6.85 15.23 5.61
N LEU A 154 -8.02 14.62 5.80
CA LEU A 154 -8.26 13.18 5.53
C LEU A 154 -8.58 12.91 4.06
N PHE A 155 -9.26 13.85 3.40
CA PHE A 155 -9.75 13.76 2.03
C PHE A 155 -9.35 15.03 1.25
N PRO A 156 -8.07 15.21 0.93
CA PRO A 156 -7.55 16.47 0.35
C PRO A 156 -8.17 16.81 -1.00
N ASN A 157 -8.47 15.80 -1.81
CA ASN A 157 -9.04 15.98 -3.14
C ASN A 157 -10.58 15.91 -3.14
N PHE A 158 -11.23 15.91 -1.96
CA PHE A 158 -12.67 15.68 -1.88
C PHE A 158 -13.49 16.63 -2.75
N VAL A 159 -13.20 17.93 -2.72
CA VAL A 159 -13.97 18.93 -3.47
C VAL A 159 -13.84 18.72 -4.97
N GLU A 160 -12.63 18.41 -5.44
CA GLU A 160 -12.34 18.14 -6.85
C GLU A 160 -13.01 16.84 -7.31
N GLU A 161 -12.79 15.74 -6.59
CA GLU A 161 -13.39 14.45 -6.90
C GLU A 161 -14.93 14.52 -6.83
N PHE A 162 -15.50 15.23 -5.85
CA PHE A 162 -16.93 15.45 -5.74
C PHE A 162 -17.49 16.25 -6.92
N ASN A 163 -16.83 17.33 -7.32
CA ASN A 163 -17.23 18.12 -8.48
C ASN A 163 -17.15 17.34 -9.79
N SER A 164 -16.23 16.37 -9.91
CA SER A 164 -16.16 15.46 -11.06
C SER A 164 -17.39 14.55 -11.19
N LEU A 165 -18.14 14.35 -10.09
CA LEU A 165 -19.40 13.59 -10.09
C LEU A 165 -20.60 14.43 -10.55
N LEU A 166 -20.47 15.75 -10.63
CA LEU A 166 -21.52 16.67 -11.07
C LEU A 166 -21.40 16.97 -12.56
N LYS A 167 -22.49 17.44 -13.17
CA LYS A 167 -22.44 17.97 -14.54
C LYS A 167 -21.49 19.19 -14.58
N PRO A 168 -20.72 19.41 -15.67
CA PRO A 168 -19.74 20.51 -15.75
C PRO A 168 -20.32 21.89 -15.41
N GLU A 169 -21.54 22.16 -15.83
CA GLU A 169 -22.28 23.41 -15.61
C GLU A 169 -22.88 23.55 -14.20
N GLU A 170 -22.97 22.45 -13.45
CA GLU A 170 -23.57 22.38 -12.11
C GLU A 170 -22.54 22.21 -10.98
N GLN A 171 -21.24 22.27 -11.30
CA GLN A 171 -20.16 22.14 -10.33
C GLN A 171 -20.25 23.21 -9.23
N ILE A 172 -19.97 22.80 -8.00
CA ILE A 172 -20.01 23.67 -6.83
C ILE A 172 -18.78 24.57 -6.84
N ARG A 173 -19.02 25.88 -6.92
CA ARG A 173 -17.99 26.92 -6.73
C ARG A 173 -18.07 27.46 -5.31
N LEU A 174 -16.96 27.36 -4.59
CA LEU A 174 -16.81 27.90 -3.25
C LEU A 174 -16.55 29.42 -3.32
N LYS A 175 -16.95 30.13 -2.27
CA LYS A 175 -16.56 31.53 -2.08
C LYS A 175 -15.13 31.59 -1.53
N ASP A 176 -14.46 32.72 -1.70
CA ASP A 176 -13.04 32.89 -1.30
C ASP A 176 -12.77 32.58 0.18
N ASP A 177 -13.79 32.72 1.04
CA ASP A 177 -13.72 32.47 2.48
C ASP A 177 -14.14 31.04 2.90
N GLN A 178 -14.64 30.21 1.98
CA GLN A 178 -15.20 28.89 2.28
C GLN A 178 -14.35 27.75 1.77
N VAL A 179 -13.92 26.89 2.69
CA VAL A 179 -13.28 25.60 2.36
C VAL A 179 -14.32 24.52 2.02
N LEU A 180 -15.48 24.54 2.67
CA LEU A 180 -16.64 23.71 2.35
C LEU A 180 -17.92 24.53 2.57
N ASN A 181 -18.92 24.32 1.70
CA ASN A 181 -20.27 24.84 1.91
C ASN A 181 -21.18 23.75 2.51
N THR A 182 -22.43 24.11 2.81
CA THR A 182 -23.42 23.18 3.38
C THR A 182 -23.63 21.92 2.53
N ASP A 183 -23.72 22.07 1.21
CA ASP A 183 -23.90 20.96 0.28
C ASP A 183 -22.75 19.94 0.44
N LEU A 184 -21.51 20.41 0.40
CA LEU A 184 -20.33 19.56 0.57
C LEU A 184 -20.23 18.97 1.98
N ARG A 185 -20.57 19.72 3.03
CA ARG A 185 -20.55 19.19 4.42
C ARG A 185 -21.51 18.03 4.61
N ILE A 186 -22.70 18.07 4.00
CA ILE A 186 -23.66 16.95 4.03
C ILE A 186 -23.00 15.68 3.45
N TYR A 187 -22.35 15.80 2.29
CA TYR A 187 -21.71 14.66 1.65
C TYR A 187 -20.38 14.25 2.28
N ALA A 188 -19.68 15.18 2.94
CA ALA A 188 -18.53 14.88 3.79
C ALA A 188 -18.95 14.01 5.00
N LEU A 189 -20.06 14.35 5.67
CA LEU A 189 -20.61 13.53 6.76
C LEU A 189 -21.02 12.13 6.28
N ILE A 190 -21.65 12.04 5.10
CA ILE A 190 -21.98 10.77 4.47
C ILE A 190 -20.70 9.97 4.18
N ARG A 191 -19.66 10.63 3.64
CA ARG A 191 -18.36 10.01 3.36
C ARG A 191 -17.70 9.42 4.61
N LEU A 192 -17.92 10.04 5.77
CA LEU A 192 -17.46 9.55 7.07
C LEU A 192 -18.34 8.43 7.66
N GLY A 193 -19.40 8.00 6.95
CA GLY A 193 -20.30 6.93 7.38
C GLY A 193 -21.54 7.40 8.15
N ILE A 194 -21.78 8.72 8.26
CA ILE A 194 -22.99 9.27 8.88
C ILE A 194 -24.08 9.35 7.81
N HIS A 195 -24.87 8.29 7.68
CA HIS A 195 -25.93 8.18 6.66
C HIS A 195 -27.31 8.67 7.14
N ASP A 196 -27.51 8.66 8.45
CA ASP A 196 -28.73 9.04 9.14
C ASP A 196 -28.99 10.55 8.99
N ASN A 197 -30.18 10.91 8.48
CA ASN A 197 -30.51 12.30 8.17
C ASN A 197 -30.74 13.12 9.44
N GLU A 198 -31.22 12.50 10.52
CA GLU A 198 -31.42 13.08 11.84
C GLU A 198 -30.06 13.48 12.45
N LYS A 199 -29.03 12.63 12.32
CA LYS A 199 -27.67 12.94 12.77
C LYS A 199 -27.05 14.07 11.95
N ILE A 200 -27.19 14.05 10.62
CA ILE A 200 -26.70 15.11 9.74
C ILE A 200 -27.40 16.44 10.08
N ALA A 201 -28.72 16.41 10.25
CA ALA A 201 -29.53 17.56 10.63
C ALA A 201 -29.09 18.16 11.96
N SER A 202 -28.91 17.31 12.99
CA SER A 202 -28.42 17.72 14.31
C SER A 202 -27.02 18.36 14.26
N PHE A 203 -26.12 17.79 13.47
CA PHE A 203 -24.77 18.31 13.30
C PHE A 203 -24.78 19.70 12.62
N LEU A 204 -25.54 19.83 11.53
CA LEU A 204 -25.61 21.05 10.72
C LEU A 204 -26.64 22.08 11.20
N ASP A 205 -27.28 21.85 12.35
CA ASP A 205 -28.30 22.74 12.92
C ASP A 205 -29.48 23.04 11.95
N TYR A 206 -29.87 22.01 11.19
CA TYR A 206 -30.97 22.09 10.23
C TYR A 206 -32.12 21.15 10.61
N SER A 207 -33.29 21.36 10.01
CA SER A 207 -34.35 20.36 10.07
C SER A 207 -34.02 19.17 9.16
N VAL A 208 -34.55 18.00 9.50
CA VAL A 208 -34.41 16.79 8.67
C VAL A 208 -34.91 17.03 7.23
N ASN A 209 -36.03 17.76 7.08
CA ASN A 209 -36.57 18.15 5.78
C ASN A 209 -35.58 19.00 4.96
N THR A 210 -34.86 19.91 5.61
CA THR A 210 -33.83 20.72 4.95
C THR A 210 -32.70 19.85 4.41
N ILE A 211 -32.29 18.81 5.16
CA ILE A 211 -31.29 17.83 4.69
C ILE A 211 -31.81 17.06 3.46
N TYR A 212 -33.08 16.63 3.47
CA TYR A 212 -33.70 16.02 2.29
C TYR A 212 -33.66 16.95 1.08
N THR A 213 -34.02 18.23 1.25
CA THR A 213 -33.98 19.23 0.16
C THR A 213 -32.59 19.38 -0.42
N TYR A 214 -31.55 19.52 0.42
CA TYR A 214 -30.17 19.62 -0.04
C TYR A 214 -29.71 18.35 -0.79
N LYS A 215 -30.03 17.16 -0.26
CA LYS A 215 -29.70 15.89 -0.94
C LYS A 215 -30.38 15.78 -2.30
N THR A 216 -31.66 16.10 -2.40
CA THR A 216 -32.42 16.06 -3.67
C THR A 216 -31.86 17.05 -4.68
N LYS A 217 -31.55 18.28 -4.24
CA LYS A 217 -30.91 19.31 -5.07
C LYS A 217 -29.60 18.82 -5.68
N ILE A 218 -28.71 18.23 -4.88
CA ILE A 218 -27.42 17.73 -5.37
C ILE A 218 -27.58 16.50 -6.26
N LYS A 219 -28.46 15.57 -5.93
CA LYS A 219 -28.74 14.41 -6.79
C LYS A 219 -29.23 14.84 -8.18
N GLY A 220 -30.04 15.90 -8.28
CA GLY A 220 -30.47 16.45 -9.58
C GLY A 220 -29.33 17.03 -10.45
N LYS A 221 -28.20 17.39 -9.82
CA LYS A 221 -26.99 17.92 -10.47
C LYS A 221 -25.98 16.84 -10.86
N ALA A 222 -26.18 15.60 -10.41
CA ALA A 222 -25.26 14.51 -10.66
C ALA A 222 -25.15 14.18 -12.16
N SER A 223 -23.95 13.78 -12.58
CA SER A 223 -23.70 13.24 -13.93
C SER A 223 -24.12 11.77 -14.05
N CYS A 224 -24.30 11.07 -12.92
CA CYS A 224 -24.68 9.67 -12.84
C CYS A 224 -26.06 9.46 -12.19
N PRO A 225 -26.67 8.25 -12.30
CA PRO A 225 -27.93 7.94 -11.64
C PRO A 225 -27.88 8.17 -10.12
N SER A 226 -29.00 8.62 -9.55
CA SER A 226 -29.15 8.95 -8.12
C SER A 226 -28.72 7.83 -7.17
N ASP A 227 -28.95 6.58 -7.55
CA ASP A 227 -28.66 5.40 -6.73
C ASP A 227 -27.15 5.11 -6.67
N GLN A 228 -26.41 5.50 -7.71
CA GLN A 228 -24.96 5.33 -7.77
C GLN A 228 -24.19 6.53 -7.20
N PHE A 229 -24.81 7.72 -7.16
CA PHE A 229 -24.14 8.95 -6.74
C PHE A 229 -23.56 8.83 -5.32
N THR A 230 -24.37 8.39 -4.36
CA THR A 230 -23.94 8.23 -2.97
C THR A 230 -22.78 7.24 -2.85
N GLN A 231 -22.82 6.13 -3.62
CA GLN A 231 -21.74 5.15 -3.62
C GLN A 231 -20.44 5.73 -4.19
N LYS A 232 -20.50 6.47 -5.29
CA LYS A 232 -19.33 7.16 -5.85
C LYS A 232 -18.74 8.19 -4.89
N VAL A 233 -19.58 8.91 -4.14
CA VAL A 233 -19.09 9.79 -3.08
C VAL A 233 -18.32 9.00 -2.02
N MET A 234 -18.79 7.80 -1.62
CA MET A 234 -18.08 6.95 -0.66
C MET A 234 -16.74 6.43 -1.17
N GLU A 235 -16.58 6.29 -2.48
CA GLU A 235 -15.36 5.82 -3.13
C GLU A 235 -14.27 6.89 -3.26
N ILE A 236 -14.59 8.16 -2.97
CA ILE A 236 -13.61 9.26 -2.93
C ILE A 236 -12.46 8.89 -2.01
N ARG A 237 -11.23 8.96 -2.52
CA ARG A 237 -10.05 8.40 -1.87
C ARG A 237 -9.67 9.20 -0.63
N SER A 238 -9.37 8.49 0.45
CA SER A 238 -8.61 9.07 1.57
C SER A 238 -7.12 9.05 1.25
N ILE A 239 -6.34 9.78 2.06
CA ILE A 239 -4.90 9.53 2.20
C ILE A 239 -4.66 8.10 2.71
#